data_AF-A0A979FR07-F1
#
_entry.id   AF-A0A979FR07-F1
#
_cell.length_a   1.000
_cell.length_b   1.000
_cell.length_c   1.000
_cell.angle_alpha   90.00
_cell.angle_beta   90.00
_cell.angle_gamma   90.00
#
_symmetry.space_group_name_H-M   'P 1'
#
loop_
_entity.id
_entity.type
_entity.pdbx_description
1 polymer ?
#
loop_
_entity_poly.entity_id
_entity_poly.type
_entity_poly.pdbx_seq_one_letter_code
_entity_poly.pdbx_strand_id
1 'polypeptide(L)'
;MVMAGNSALLECRLPEVEEGVLVVTSWLRGDNVNILPSLYGDGKHHMLSTGELRVLHVSPADGNARFRCRFLDTLSGISHLSVNSARLTVS
;
A
#
# COMPACT_ATOMS: atom_id res chain seq x y z
N MET A 1 10.79 3.98 -11.46
CA MET A 1 11.90 4.60 -10.72
C MET A 1 11.39 5.89 -10.13
N VAL A 2 11.70 6.21 -8.88
CA VAL A 2 11.21 7.42 -8.19
C VAL A 2 12.42 8.22 -7.77
N MET A 3 12.47 9.50 -8.13
CA MET A 3 13.56 10.38 -7.69
C MET A 3 13.48 10.61 -6.19
N ALA A 4 14.63 10.61 -5.52
CA ALA A 4 14.69 10.98 -4.11
C ALA A 4 14.04 12.36 -3.87
N GLY A 5 13.29 12.50 -2.79
CA GLY A 5 12.51 13.68 -2.44
C GLY A 5 11.09 13.71 -3.01
N ASN A 6 10.81 13.00 -4.11
CA ASN A 6 9.46 12.90 -4.67
C ASN A 6 8.57 11.95 -3.88
N SER A 7 7.28 11.93 -4.22
CA SER A 7 6.33 10.95 -3.70
C SER A 7 6.17 9.78 -4.67
N ALA A 8 5.99 8.58 -4.14
CA ALA A 8 5.59 7.40 -4.89
C ALA A 8 4.14 7.03 -4.57
N LEU A 9 3.43 6.50 -5.56
CA LEU A 9 2.13 5.88 -5.37
C LEU A 9 2.24 4.38 -5.67
N LEU A 10 1.74 3.55 -4.76
CA LEU A 10 1.72 2.10 -4.85
C LEU A 10 0.27 1.63 -4.97
N GLU A 11 -0.04 0.95 -6.06
CA GLU A 11 -1.36 0.40 -6.33
C GLU A 11 -1.41 -1.09 -5.98
N CYS A 12 -2.50 -1.50 -5.34
CA CYS A 12 -2.79 -2.91 -5.08
C CYS A 12 -3.61 -3.45 -6.25
N ARG A 13 -2.98 -4.28 -7.11
CA ARG A 13 -3.69 -4.92 -8.21
C ARG A 13 -4.48 -6.13 -7.71
N LEU A 14 -5.78 -5.92 -7.50
CA LEU A 14 -6.74 -6.98 -7.18
C LEU A 14 -7.27 -7.61 -8.48
N PRO A 15 -7.76 -8.87 -8.43
CA PRO A 15 -8.48 -9.48 -9.55
C PRO A 15 -9.67 -8.62 -9.97
N GLU A 16 -10.01 -8.67 -11.25
CA GLU A 16 -11.19 -8.01 -11.77
C GLU A 16 -12.45 -8.74 -11.29
N VAL A 17 -13.19 -8.09 -10.41
CA VAL A 17 -14.46 -8.54 -9.81
C VAL A 17 -15.41 -7.36 -9.75
N GLU A 18 -16.67 -7.60 -9.38
CA GLU A 18 -17.61 -6.52 -9.14
C GLU A 18 -17.09 -5.55 -8.07
N GLU A 19 -17.33 -4.25 -8.29
CA GLU A 19 -16.86 -3.19 -7.41
C GLU A 19 -17.38 -3.40 -5.98
N GLY A 20 -16.50 -3.27 -5.00
CA GLY A 20 -16.84 -3.47 -3.58
C GLY A 20 -16.79 -4.92 -3.09
N VAL A 21 -16.59 -5.92 -3.97
CA VAL A 21 -16.36 -7.31 -3.53
C VAL A 21 -15.01 -7.46 -2.83
N LEU A 22 -13.96 -6.88 -3.42
CA LEU A 22 -12.63 -6.84 -2.83
C LEU A 22 -12.27 -5.39 -2.52
N VAL A 23 -11.95 -5.11 -1.25
CA VAL A 23 -11.62 -3.75 -0.80
C VAL A 23 -10.27 -3.76 -0.09
N VAL A 24 -9.36 -2.87 -0.49
CA VAL A 24 -8.08 -2.69 0.22
C VAL A 24 -8.34 -2.01 1.56
N THR A 25 -7.92 -2.65 2.64
CA THR A 25 -8.19 -2.16 4.02
C THR A 25 -6.96 -1.65 4.72
N SER A 26 -5.77 -2.15 4.38
CA SER A 26 -4.50 -1.64 4.90
C SER A 26 -3.31 -2.04 4.03
N TRP A 27 -2.15 -1.47 4.32
CA TRP A 27 -0.87 -1.94 3.78
C TRP A 27 0.03 -2.45 4.91
N LEU A 28 0.70 -3.57 4.69
CA LEU A 28 1.70 -4.13 5.57
C LEU A 28 3.09 -3.82 5.02
N ARG A 29 3.91 -3.14 5.81
CA ARG A 29 5.33 -2.94 5.51
C ARG A 29 6.16 -4.11 6.06
N GLY A 30 7.30 -4.40 5.43
CA GLY A 30 8.16 -5.56 5.72
C GLY A 30 8.71 -5.65 7.16
N ASP A 31 8.63 -4.57 7.94
CA ASP A 31 8.90 -4.50 9.39
C ASP A 31 7.66 -4.83 10.25
N ASN A 32 6.61 -5.42 9.65
CA ASN A 32 5.31 -5.74 10.26
C ASN A 32 4.51 -4.52 10.74
N VAL A 33 4.81 -3.32 10.23
CA VAL A 33 4.02 -2.12 10.49
C VAL A 33 2.78 -2.11 9.58
N ASN A 34 1.60 -2.02 10.19
CA ASN A 34 0.35 -1.80 9.46
C ASN A 34 0.15 -0.30 9.21
N ILE A 35 -0.05 0.05 7.95
CA ILE A 35 -0.38 1.38 7.47
C ILE A 35 -1.89 1.37 7.18
N LEU A 36 -2.64 2.07 8.02
CA LEU A 36 -4.10 2.17 7.93
C LEU A 36 -4.50 3.41 7.10
N PRO A 37 -5.73 3.45 6.57
CA PRO A 37 -6.31 4.67 6.01
C PRO A 37 -6.23 5.80 7.04
N SER A 38 -5.74 6.96 6.62
CA SER A 38 -5.61 8.12 7.49
C SER A 38 -5.91 9.38 6.69
N LEU A 39 -6.61 10.35 7.29
CA LEU A 39 -6.85 11.65 6.67
C LEU A 39 -5.57 12.50 6.62
N TYR A 40 -4.65 12.29 7.57
CA TYR A 40 -3.47 13.13 7.75
C TYR A 40 -2.15 12.38 7.48
N GLY A 41 -2.16 11.04 7.49
CA GLY A 41 -0.96 10.21 7.39
C GLY A 41 -0.02 10.34 8.59
N ASP A 42 1.09 9.62 8.56
CA ASP A 42 2.19 9.73 9.54
C ASP A 42 3.32 10.68 9.06
N GLY A 43 3.08 11.42 7.98
CA GLY A 43 4.07 12.26 7.29
C GLY A 43 4.97 11.53 6.30
N LYS A 44 4.97 10.19 6.28
CA LYS A 44 5.79 9.36 5.38
C LYS A 44 4.96 8.41 4.52
N HIS A 45 4.04 7.69 5.13
CA HIS A 45 3.16 6.71 4.51
C HIS A 45 1.72 7.14 4.73
N HIS A 46 0.96 7.17 3.64
CA HIS A 46 -0.41 7.63 3.67
C HIS A 46 -1.24 6.78 2.71
N MET A 47 -2.12 5.97 3.26
CA MET A 47 -3.07 5.20 2.46
C MET A 47 -4.25 6.10 2.09
N LEU A 48 -4.53 6.20 0.79
CA LEU A 48 -5.67 6.95 0.26
C LEU A 48 -6.99 6.19 0.54
N SER A 49 -8.11 6.92 0.51
CA SER A 49 -9.44 6.32 0.65
C SER A 49 -9.79 5.33 -0.45
N THR A 50 -9.14 5.44 -1.61
CA THR A 50 -9.24 4.56 -2.77
C THR A 50 -8.37 3.30 -2.64
N GLY A 51 -7.50 3.23 -1.62
CA GLY A 51 -6.75 2.02 -1.27
C GLY A 51 -5.27 2.03 -1.68
N GLU A 52 -4.82 2.99 -2.49
CA GLU A 52 -3.41 3.13 -2.84
C GLU A 52 -2.58 3.63 -1.65
N LEU A 53 -1.31 3.22 -1.61
CA LEU A 53 -0.35 3.72 -0.63
C LEU A 53 0.52 4.80 -1.26
N ARG A 54 0.43 6.01 -0.73
CA ARG A 54 1.35 7.11 -1.05
C ARG A 54 2.52 7.11 -0.07
N VAL A 55 3.74 7.05 -0.60
CA VAL A 55 4.99 7.21 0.15
C VAL A 55 5.57 8.58 -0.17
N LEU A 56 5.63 9.45 0.82
CA LEU A 56 6.12 10.83 0.72
C LEU A 56 7.64 10.88 0.91
N HIS A 57 8.26 11.92 0.35
CA HIS A 57 9.69 12.22 0.53
C HIS A 57 10.59 10.99 0.38
N VAL A 58 10.44 10.26 -0.73
CA VAL A 58 11.11 8.98 -0.97
C VAL A 58 12.62 9.16 -0.84
N SER A 59 13.25 8.23 -0.14
CA SER A 59 14.69 8.19 0.13
C SER A 59 15.26 6.85 -0.35
N PRO A 60 16.58 6.75 -0.56
CA PRO A 60 17.22 5.48 -0.91
C PRO A 60 16.92 4.34 0.07
N ALA A 61 16.69 4.65 1.36
CA ALA A 61 16.34 3.67 2.38
C ALA A 61 14.97 3.00 2.13
N ASP A 62 14.00 3.73 1.57
CA ASP A 62 12.67 3.19 1.24
C ASP A 62 12.74 2.12 0.15
N GLY A 63 13.82 2.11 -0.64
CA GLY A 63 14.07 1.08 -1.64
C GLY A 63 14.29 -0.31 -1.05
N ASN A 64 14.50 -0.46 0.25
CA ASN A 64 14.61 -1.76 0.92
C ASN A 64 13.29 -2.24 1.52
N ALA A 65 12.30 -1.34 1.66
CA ALA A 65 11.00 -1.69 2.20
C ALA A 65 10.20 -2.54 1.19
N ARG A 66 9.49 -3.53 1.74
CA ARG A 66 8.51 -4.33 1.01
C ARG A 66 7.13 -3.95 1.50
N PHE A 67 6.19 -3.74 0.58
CA PHE A 67 4.82 -3.37 0.90
C PHE A 67 3.87 -4.43 0.36
N ARG A 68 2.97 -4.94 1.20
CA ARG A 68 1.91 -5.89 0.80
C ARG A 68 0.57 -5.27 1.14
N CYS A 69 -0.37 -5.28 0.21
CA CYS A 69 -1.71 -4.79 0.51
C CYS A 69 -2.51 -5.89 1.22
N ARG A 70 -3.28 -5.49 2.22
CA ARG A 70 -4.31 -6.28 2.84
C ARG A 70 -5.65 -5.87 2.24
N PHE A 71 -6.44 -6.86 1.86
CA PHE A 71 -7.76 -6.65 1.31
C PHE A 71 -8.78 -7.54 2.01
N LEU A 72 -10.03 -7.10 2.00
CA LEU A 72 -11.18 -7.81 2.55
C LEU A 72 -12.03 -8.30 1.38
N ASP A 73 -12.35 -9.60 1.39
CA ASP A 73 -13.45 -10.14 0.62
C ASP A 73 -14.75 -9.88 1.40
N THR A 74 -15.59 -9.01 0.87
CA THR A 74 -16.83 -8.57 1.53
C THR A 74 -17.93 -9.63 1.49
N LEU A 75 -17.84 -10.60 0.58
CA LEU A 75 -18.81 -11.70 0.49
C LEU A 75 -18.55 -12.76 1.57
N SER A 76 -17.28 -13.14 1.75
CA SER A 76 -16.89 -14.14 2.76
C SER A 76 -16.55 -13.52 4.12
N GLY A 77 -16.27 -12.22 4.18
CA GLY A 77 -15.78 -11.52 5.36
C GLY A 77 -14.31 -11.81 5.70
N ILE A 78 -13.57 -12.48 4.81
CA ILE A 78 -12.20 -12.93 5.07
C ILE A 78 -11.19 -11.85 4.63
N SER A 79 -10.23 -11.57 5.50
CA SER A 79 -9.10 -10.70 5.19
C SER A 79 -7.93 -11.49 4.63
N HIS A 80 -7.43 -11.04 3.48
CA HIS A 80 -6.29 -11.61 2.78
C HIS A 80 -5.14 -10.62 2.69
N LEU A 81 -3.93 -11.15 2.54
CA LEU A 81 -2.72 -10.37 2.25
C LEU A 81 -2.21 -10.72 0.86
N SER A 82 -1.83 -9.72 0.07
CA SER A 82 -1.31 -9.93 -1.28
C SER A 82 -0.13 -10.90 -1.27
N VAL A 83 -0.12 -11.89 -2.16
CA VAL A 83 0.99 -12.87 -2.25
C VAL A 83 2.29 -12.15 -2.60
N ASN A 84 2.21 -11.21 -3.55
CA ASN A 84 3.33 -10.41 -3.99
C ASN A 84 3.50 -9.15 -3.12
N SER A 85 4.75 -8.71 -2.99
CA SER A 85 5.09 -7.44 -2.35
C SER A 85 5.58 -6.42 -3.38
N ALA A 86 5.12 -5.19 -3.27
CA ALA A 86 5.64 -4.05 -4.01
C ALA A 86 6.93 -3.53 -3.37
N ARG A 87 7.79 -2.94 -4.19
CA ARG A 87 9.07 -2.34 -3.80
C ARG A 87 9.29 -1.07 -4.61
N LEU A 88 9.92 -0.07 -4.00
CA LEU A 88 10.30 1.15 -4.70
C LEU A 88 11.71 1.02 -5.30
N THR A 89 11.86 1.39 -6.56
CA THR A 89 13.18 1.59 -7.18
C THR A 89 13.47 3.08 -7.17
N VAL A 90 14.46 3.50 -6.40
CA VAL A 90 14.78 4.93 -6.18
C VAL A 90 15.99 5.33 -7.03
N SER A 91 15.94 6.51 -7.66
CA SER A 91 17.06 7.16 -8.38
C SER A 91 17.64 8.32 -7.60
#